data_AF-A0A955WNH9-F1
#
_entry.id   AF-A0A955WNH9-F1
#
_cell.length_a   1.000
_cell.length_b   1.000
_cell.length_c   1.000
_cell.angle_alpha   90.00
_cell.angle_beta   90.00
_cell.angle_gamma   90.00
#
_symmetry.space_group_name_H-M   'P 1'
#
loop_
_entity.id
_entity.type
_entity.pdbx_description
1 polymer ?
#
loop_
_entity_poly.entity_id
_entity_poly.type
_entity_poly.pdbx_seq_one_letter_code
_entity_poly.pdbx_strand_id
1 'polypeptide(L)'
;RCQGGIFVCQPDRQPTPEACDFADNDCDGRTDEQNPGGGLACQVEGAAGVCGVGRTACVAGELVCGGGASPGGEDCNGIDDDCDGNIDENDPEGGAPCDTGFFGACAAGTLHCDGGGVFCHQDTEPSVELCDGIDNDCDDALDEDPEGTGGPCATIQPGRCSAGTVSCLDGALT
;
A
#
# COMPACT_ATOMS: atom_id res chain seq x y z
N ARG A 1 -62.21 25.41 -9.73
CA ARG A 1 -63.54 25.70 -9.14
C ARG A 1 -64.07 27.05 -9.64
N CYS A 2 -65.38 27.33 -9.54
CA CYS A 2 -65.89 28.68 -9.82
C CYS A 2 -65.55 29.63 -8.66
N GLN A 3 -64.75 30.67 -8.92
CA GLN A 3 -64.48 31.77 -7.99
C GLN A 3 -64.84 33.08 -8.71
N GLY A 4 -65.82 33.83 -8.18
CA GLY A 4 -66.22 35.12 -8.76
C GLY A 4 -66.92 35.04 -10.13
N GLY A 5 -67.56 33.92 -10.48
CA GLY A 5 -68.25 33.76 -11.78
C GLY A 5 -67.35 33.36 -12.94
N ILE A 6 -66.05 33.13 -12.69
CA ILE A 6 -65.06 32.68 -13.66
C ILE A 6 -64.63 31.26 -13.29
N PHE A 7 -64.51 30.39 -14.30
CA PHE A 7 -63.90 29.07 -14.12
C PHE A 7 -62.40 29.24 -13.93
N VAL A 8 -61.94 29.11 -12.69
CA VAL A 8 -60.51 29.11 -12.37
C VAL A 8 -60.04 27.67 -12.31
N CYS A 9 -59.05 27.34 -13.13
CA CYS A 9 -58.33 26.08 -13.04
C CYS A 9 -57.50 26.14 -11.74
N GLN A 10 -57.71 25.18 -10.86
CA GLN A 10 -57.01 25.12 -9.58
C GLN A 10 -56.26 23.79 -9.54
N PRO A 11 -54.96 23.76 -9.21
CA PRO A 11 -54.21 22.53 -9.20
C PRO A 11 -54.77 21.56 -8.16
N ASP A 12 -54.98 20.31 -8.57
CA ASP A 12 -55.52 19.24 -7.73
C ASP A 12 -54.47 18.64 -6.76
N ARG A 13 -53.20 18.99 -6.96
CA ARG A 13 -52.07 18.61 -6.11
C ARG A 13 -51.25 19.85 -5.73
N GLN A 14 -50.70 19.85 -4.53
CA GLN A 14 -49.74 20.87 -4.10
C GLN A 14 -48.34 20.48 -4.60
N PRO A 15 -47.49 21.46 -4.94
CA PRO A 15 -46.06 21.25 -5.15
C PRO A 15 -45.43 20.46 -3.99
N THR A 16 -44.60 19.48 -4.32
CA THR A 16 -43.75 18.75 -3.37
C THR A 16 -42.30 18.85 -3.81
N PRO A 17 -41.31 18.68 -2.91
CA PRO A 17 -39.91 18.64 -3.33
C PRO A 17 -39.68 17.60 -4.42
N GLU A 18 -38.77 17.91 -5.36
CA GLU A 18 -38.35 17.02 -6.42
C GLU A 18 -37.93 15.63 -5.88
N ALA A 19 -38.42 14.60 -6.53
CA ALA A 19 -37.98 13.22 -6.43
C ALA A 19 -37.33 12.83 -7.76
N CYS A 20 -36.35 11.93 -7.73
CA CYS A 20 -35.75 11.46 -8.98
C CYS A 20 -36.70 10.48 -9.68
N ASP A 21 -37.65 11.01 -10.46
CA ASP A 21 -38.72 10.23 -11.08
C ASP A 21 -39.15 10.72 -12.47
N PHE A 22 -38.39 11.65 -13.06
CA PHE A 22 -38.68 12.26 -14.37
C PHE A 22 -39.97 13.11 -14.39
N ALA A 23 -40.49 13.47 -13.22
CA ALA A 23 -41.60 14.40 -13.08
C ALA A 23 -41.15 15.74 -12.50
N ASP A 24 -41.89 16.79 -12.83
CA ASP A 24 -41.83 18.10 -12.19
C ASP A 24 -42.76 18.03 -10.96
N ASN A 25 -42.20 17.72 -9.78
CA ASN A 25 -42.99 17.55 -8.55
C ASN A 25 -43.32 18.88 -7.89
N ASP A 26 -42.51 19.91 -8.10
CA ASP A 26 -42.69 21.25 -7.52
C ASP A 26 -43.37 22.26 -8.47
N CYS A 27 -43.65 21.85 -9.70
CA CYS A 27 -44.33 22.61 -10.76
C CYS A 27 -43.57 23.90 -11.17
N ASP A 28 -42.24 23.95 -11.05
CA ASP A 28 -41.44 25.11 -11.45
C ASP A 28 -41.12 25.16 -12.96
N GLY A 29 -41.52 24.11 -13.69
CA GLY A 29 -41.34 23.98 -15.14
C GLY A 29 -40.02 23.32 -15.54
N ARG A 30 -39.31 22.75 -14.57
CA ARG A 30 -38.10 21.98 -14.78
C ARG A 30 -38.30 20.57 -14.18
N THR A 31 -37.40 19.63 -14.46
CA THR A 31 -37.55 18.22 -14.06
C THR A 31 -36.28 17.73 -13.38
N ASP A 32 -36.44 17.14 -12.19
CA ASP A 32 -35.36 16.56 -11.38
C ASP A 32 -34.24 17.57 -11.02
N GLU A 33 -34.59 18.79 -10.63
CA GLU A 33 -33.66 19.88 -10.34
C GLU A 33 -32.85 19.64 -9.08
N GLN A 34 -31.62 20.17 -9.06
CA GLN A 34 -30.76 20.15 -7.86
C GLN A 34 -30.40 18.74 -7.37
N ASN A 35 -30.44 17.74 -8.26
CA ASN A 35 -30.02 16.38 -7.97
C ASN A 35 -30.85 15.72 -6.84
N PRO A 36 -32.18 15.55 -7.02
CA PRO A 36 -33.05 15.01 -5.98
C PRO A 36 -32.66 13.58 -5.61
N GLY A 37 -32.54 13.28 -4.31
CA GLY A 37 -32.08 11.98 -3.81
C GLY A 37 -30.58 11.68 -4.03
N GLY A 38 -29.85 12.61 -4.67
CA GLY A 38 -28.42 12.49 -4.94
C GLY A 38 -27.52 12.84 -3.75
N GLY A 39 -26.22 12.60 -3.91
CA GLY A 39 -25.16 12.96 -2.97
C GLY A 39 -24.88 11.93 -1.87
N LEU A 40 -25.64 10.83 -1.83
CA LEU A 40 -25.39 9.73 -0.91
C LEU A 40 -24.20 8.91 -1.39
N ALA A 41 -23.37 8.42 -0.46
CA ALA A 41 -22.31 7.49 -0.80
C ALA A 41 -22.90 6.20 -1.39
N CYS A 42 -22.28 5.69 -2.44
CA CYS A 42 -22.69 4.46 -3.11
C CYS A 42 -21.47 3.69 -3.61
N GLN A 43 -21.69 2.46 -4.07
CA GLN A 43 -20.65 1.63 -4.68
C GLN A 43 -20.87 1.57 -6.19
N VAL A 44 -19.86 1.97 -6.95
CA VAL A 44 -19.88 1.90 -8.41
C VAL A 44 -19.70 0.43 -8.80
N GLU A 45 -20.69 -0.15 -9.48
CA GLU A 45 -20.63 -1.55 -9.88
C GLU A 45 -19.43 -1.81 -10.80
N GLY A 46 -18.63 -2.81 -10.44
CA GLY A 46 -17.47 -3.24 -11.23
C GLY A 46 -16.20 -2.38 -11.04
N ALA A 47 -16.23 -1.36 -10.18
CA ALA A 47 -15.04 -0.61 -9.80
C ALA A 47 -14.43 -1.17 -8.51
N ALA A 48 -13.11 -1.30 -8.48
CA ALA A 48 -12.33 -1.74 -7.32
C ALA A 48 -11.73 -0.54 -6.57
N GLY A 49 -11.15 -0.82 -5.40
CA GLY A 49 -10.40 0.16 -4.61
C GLY A 49 -11.12 1.50 -4.39
N VAL A 50 -10.35 2.58 -4.54
CA VAL A 50 -10.85 3.96 -4.39
C VAL A 50 -11.89 4.34 -5.45
N CYS A 51 -11.86 3.72 -6.64
CA CYS A 51 -12.81 3.99 -7.71
C CYS A 51 -14.21 3.43 -7.42
N GLY A 52 -14.31 2.43 -6.53
CA GLY A 52 -15.58 1.87 -6.08
C GLY A 52 -16.45 2.87 -5.32
N VAL A 53 -15.86 3.90 -4.70
CA VAL A 53 -16.58 4.84 -3.83
C VAL A 53 -17.11 6.02 -4.63
N GLY A 54 -18.40 5.98 -4.97
CA GLY A 54 -19.09 7.06 -5.71
C GLY A 54 -20.11 7.83 -4.88
N ARG A 55 -20.83 8.73 -5.55
CA ARG A 55 -22.05 9.37 -5.03
C ARG A 55 -23.22 9.17 -5.98
N THR A 56 -24.42 9.10 -5.40
CA THR A 56 -25.64 9.03 -6.18
C THR A 56 -25.88 10.35 -6.93
N ALA A 57 -26.34 10.25 -8.16
CA ALA A 57 -26.78 11.37 -8.98
C ALA A 57 -28.09 11.00 -9.66
N CYS A 58 -29.05 11.91 -9.71
CA CYS A 58 -30.25 11.78 -10.50
C CYS A 58 -29.91 12.10 -11.96
N VAL A 59 -29.98 11.10 -12.81
CA VAL A 59 -29.71 11.21 -14.25
C VAL A 59 -30.91 10.63 -14.99
N ALA A 60 -31.63 11.51 -15.70
CA ALA A 60 -32.81 11.13 -16.48
C ALA A 60 -33.88 10.36 -15.67
N GLY A 61 -34.20 10.83 -14.46
CA GLY A 61 -35.20 10.22 -13.59
C GLY A 61 -34.76 8.92 -12.90
N GLU A 62 -33.48 8.57 -12.96
CA GLU A 62 -32.91 7.42 -12.26
C GLU A 62 -31.75 7.84 -11.37
N LEU A 63 -31.72 7.32 -10.13
CA LEU A 63 -30.57 7.45 -9.25
C LEU A 63 -29.46 6.50 -9.70
N VAL A 64 -28.44 7.06 -10.34
CA VAL A 64 -27.24 6.34 -10.76
C VAL A 64 -26.12 6.55 -9.74
N CYS A 65 -25.27 5.54 -9.54
CA CYS A 65 -24.03 5.69 -8.77
C CYS A 65 -22.87 6.03 -9.71
N GLY A 66 -22.15 7.12 -9.43
CA GLY A 66 -21.00 7.50 -10.24
C GLY A 66 -20.03 8.44 -9.52
N GLY A 67 -19.01 8.91 -10.23
CA GLY A 67 -18.04 9.87 -9.69
C GLY A 67 -17.04 9.27 -8.70
N GLY A 68 -16.71 7.98 -8.85
CA GLY A 68 -15.54 7.39 -8.18
C GLY A 68 -14.24 8.11 -8.54
N ALA A 69 -13.20 7.89 -7.75
CA ALA A 69 -11.86 8.38 -8.07
C ALA A 69 -11.44 7.94 -9.49
N SER A 70 -10.58 8.73 -10.14
CA SER A 70 -9.97 8.31 -11.41
C SER A 70 -8.75 7.44 -11.08
N PRO A 71 -8.49 6.37 -11.85
CA PRO A 71 -7.29 5.55 -11.72
C PRO A 71 -6.01 6.39 -11.60
N GLY A 72 -5.27 6.18 -10.52
CA GLY A 72 -3.95 6.76 -10.27
C GLY A 72 -2.80 5.87 -10.74
N GLY A 73 -1.60 6.16 -10.26
CA GLY A 73 -0.58 5.12 -10.08
C GLY A 73 -0.68 4.61 -8.65
N GLU A 74 -0.17 3.42 -8.41
CA GLU A 74 -0.17 2.80 -7.08
C GLU A 74 0.75 3.53 -6.10
N ASP A 75 0.24 3.79 -4.89
CA ASP A 75 1.01 4.21 -3.73
C ASP A 75 1.08 3.02 -2.75
N CYS A 76 2.14 2.91 -1.93
CA CYS A 76 2.23 1.84 -0.94
C CYS A 76 1.38 2.18 0.30
N ASN A 77 0.07 1.95 0.24
CA ASN A 77 -0.86 2.39 1.27
C ASN A 77 -1.94 1.34 1.66
N GLY A 78 -1.91 0.16 1.04
CA GLY A 78 -2.85 -0.92 1.32
C GLY A 78 -4.21 -0.73 0.65
N ILE A 79 -4.28 0.13 -0.37
CA ILE A 79 -5.46 0.45 -1.17
C ILE A 79 -5.10 0.26 -2.64
N ASP A 80 -6.07 -0.16 -3.43
CA ASP A 80 -6.01 -0.23 -4.89
C ASP A 80 -6.32 1.18 -5.45
N ASP A 81 -5.29 1.91 -5.84
CA ASP A 81 -5.33 3.33 -6.26
C ASP A 81 -5.51 3.50 -7.78
N ASP A 82 -5.04 2.53 -8.56
CA ASP A 82 -5.21 2.43 -10.00
C ASP A 82 -6.47 1.67 -10.43
N CYS A 83 -7.15 1.04 -9.46
CA CYS A 83 -8.44 0.39 -9.59
C CYS A 83 -8.42 -0.81 -10.54
N ASP A 84 -7.28 -1.51 -10.63
CA ASP A 84 -7.12 -2.72 -11.43
C ASP A 84 -7.56 -4.00 -10.71
N GLY A 85 -7.85 -3.89 -9.40
CA GLY A 85 -8.31 -4.98 -8.53
C GLY A 85 -7.20 -5.66 -7.73
N ASN A 86 -5.95 -5.24 -7.88
CA ASN A 86 -4.81 -5.63 -7.07
C ASN A 86 -4.46 -4.48 -6.11
N ILE A 87 -3.92 -4.80 -4.95
CA ILE A 87 -3.51 -3.80 -3.95
C ILE A 87 -1.99 -3.75 -3.94
N ASP A 88 -1.43 -2.54 -3.99
CA ASP A 88 0.00 -2.24 -3.91
C ASP A 88 0.82 -3.07 -4.94
N GLU A 89 0.40 -3.10 -6.21
CA GLU A 89 1.08 -3.90 -7.25
C GLU A 89 2.41 -3.30 -7.73
N ASN A 90 3.28 -4.15 -8.31
CA ASN A 90 4.59 -3.77 -8.85
C ASN A 90 5.55 -3.05 -7.88
N ASP A 91 5.40 -3.25 -6.57
CA ASP A 91 6.28 -2.70 -5.53
C ASP A 91 6.33 -1.15 -5.56
N PRO A 92 5.21 -0.47 -5.30
CA PRO A 92 5.14 0.98 -5.36
C PRO A 92 6.05 1.57 -4.28
N GLU A 93 6.75 2.67 -4.63
CA GLU A 93 7.74 3.32 -3.76
C GLU A 93 8.95 2.45 -3.36
N GLY A 94 9.06 1.22 -3.89
CA GLY A 94 10.17 0.30 -3.68
C GLY A 94 11.38 0.52 -4.60
N GLY A 95 12.37 -0.34 -4.44
CA GLY A 95 13.58 -0.43 -5.29
C GLY A 95 14.70 0.57 -4.96
N ALA A 96 14.48 1.53 -4.06
CA ALA A 96 15.54 2.42 -3.58
C ALA A 96 16.43 1.70 -2.55
N PRO A 97 17.74 1.99 -2.52
CA PRO A 97 18.62 1.45 -1.49
C PRO A 97 18.27 2.03 -0.12
N CYS A 98 18.42 1.21 0.91
CA CYS A 98 18.18 1.56 2.31
C CYS A 98 19.21 0.89 3.23
N ASP A 99 19.23 1.36 4.48
CA ASP A 99 20.01 0.79 5.57
C ASP A 99 19.06 -0.02 6.45
N THR A 100 19.35 -1.30 6.63
CA THR A 100 18.50 -2.23 7.40
C THR A 100 18.62 -2.02 8.90
N GLY A 101 19.65 -1.31 9.35
CA GLY A 101 20.03 -1.17 10.75
C GLY A 101 20.86 -2.34 11.30
N PHE A 102 21.09 -3.39 10.50
CA PHE A 102 22.05 -4.45 10.83
C PHE A 102 23.49 -4.01 10.55
N PHE A 103 24.46 -4.72 11.11
CA PHE A 103 25.88 -4.52 10.83
C PHE A 103 26.36 -5.46 9.72
N GLY A 104 27.61 -5.24 9.29
CA GLY A 104 28.31 -6.11 8.34
C GLY A 104 27.60 -6.33 7.02
N ALA A 105 27.48 -7.59 6.62
CA ALA A 105 26.99 -8.00 5.31
C ALA A 105 25.51 -7.69 5.08
N CYS A 106 24.69 -7.64 6.15
CA CYS A 106 23.25 -7.37 6.05
C CYS A 106 22.88 -5.90 6.12
N ALA A 107 23.85 -4.98 6.29
CA ALA A 107 23.58 -3.55 6.48
C ALA A 107 22.89 -2.90 5.25
N ALA A 108 23.25 -3.34 4.06
CA ALA A 108 22.64 -2.86 2.82
C ALA A 108 21.32 -3.59 2.54
N GLY A 109 20.31 -2.82 2.17
CA GLY A 109 19.02 -3.34 1.75
C GLY A 109 18.36 -2.54 0.64
N THR A 110 17.19 -3.03 0.23
CA THR A 110 16.31 -2.41 -0.75
C THR A 110 14.92 -2.21 -0.16
N LEU A 111 14.31 -1.05 -0.41
CA LEU A 111 12.93 -0.77 0.01
C LEU A 111 11.94 -1.63 -0.77
N HIS A 112 10.97 -2.24 -0.08
CA HIS A 112 9.81 -2.92 -0.67
C HIS A 112 8.51 -2.49 0.01
N CYS A 113 7.42 -2.52 -0.74
CA CYS A 113 6.08 -2.35 -0.24
C CYS A 113 5.51 -3.69 0.25
N ASP A 114 5.24 -3.80 1.56
CA ASP A 114 4.62 -4.97 2.16
C ASP A 114 3.41 -4.58 2.99
N GLY A 115 2.21 -4.92 2.50
CA GLY A 115 0.97 -4.71 3.24
C GLY A 115 0.69 -3.23 3.55
N GLY A 116 0.88 -2.35 2.56
CA GLY A 116 0.64 -0.91 2.66
C GLY A 116 1.68 -0.13 3.46
N GLY A 117 2.88 -0.68 3.65
CA GLY A 117 4.00 0.02 4.25
C GLY A 117 5.30 -0.27 3.51
N VAL A 118 6.17 0.73 3.43
CA VAL A 118 7.51 0.59 2.84
C VAL A 118 8.51 0.13 3.89
N PHE A 119 9.12 -1.03 3.68
CA PHE A 119 10.08 -1.67 4.57
C PHE A 119 11.43 -1.87 3.87
N CYS A 120 12.52 -1.80 4.65
CA CYS A 120 13.84 -2.11 4.15
C CYS A 120 14.13 -3.60 4.33
N HIS A 121 14.36 -4.32 3.23
CA HIS A 121 14.77 -5.73 3.26
C HIS A 121 16.26 -5.84 2.94
N GLN A 122 16.97 -6.70 3.66
CA GLN A 122 18.39 -6.92 3.42
C GLN A 122 18.66 -7.49 2.01
N ASP A 123 19.71 -6.99 1.37
CA ASP A 123 20.13 -7.49 0.05
C ASP A 123 20.89 -8.83 0.18
N THR A 124 21.47 -9.07 1.36
CA THR A 124 22.24 -10.27 1.69
C THR A 124 21.67 -10.93 2.93
N GLU A 125 21.36 -12.22 2.83
CA GLU A 125 20.93 -13.03 3.97
C GLU A 125 22.12 -13.39 4.88
N PRO A 126 21.92 -13.52 6.19
CA PRO A 126 22.89 -14.08 7.12
C PRO A 126 23.52 -15.37 6.62
N SER A 127 24.83 -15.47 6.77
CA SER A 127 25.64 -16.63 6.40
C SER A 127 26.63 -16.95 7.50
N VAL A 128 27.31 -18.09 7.43
CA VAL A 128 28.31 -18.45 8.45
C VAL A 128 29.46 -17.44 8.46
N GLU A 129 29.98 -17.15 9.65
CA GLU A 129 31.15 -16.28 9.81
C GLU A 129 32.36 -16.78 9.03
N LEU A 130 32.95 -15.84 8.31
CA LEU A 130 34.27 -15.95 7.75
C LEU A 130 35.23 -15.16 8.64
N CYS A 131 36.50 -15.53 8.62
CA CYS A 131 37.52 -14.71 9.26
C CYS A 131 37.98 -13.64 8.26
N ASP A 132 37.14 -12.63 8.04
CA ASP A 132 37.34 -11.56 7.05
C ASP A 132 37.11 -10.13 7.60
N GLY A 133 36.75 -10.02 8.88
CA GLY A 133 36.49 -8.76 9.58
C GLY A 133 35.12 -8.15 9.29
N ILE A 134 34.19 -8.92 8.71
CA ILE A 134 32.81 -8.55 8.43
C ILE A 134 31.89 -9.47 9.24
N ASP A 135 30.86 -8.90 9.85
CA ASP A 135 29.74 -9.63 10.45
C ASP A 135 28.91 -10.24 9.30
N ASN A 136 29.11 -11.52 9.01
CA ASN A 136 28.46 -12.26 7.92
C ASN A 136 27.12 -12.87 8.36
N ASP A 137 26.93 -13.12 9.65
CA ASP A 137 25.72 -13.74 10.22
C ASP A 137 24.75 -12.72 10.85
N CYS A 138 25.20 -11.47 10.95
CA CYS A 138 24.45 -10.29 11.31
C CYS A 138 23.95 -10.30 12.77
N ASP A 139 24.77 -10.84 13.68
CA ASP A 139 24.49 -10.94 15.11
C ASP A 139 25.16 -9.86 16.00
N ASP A 140 25.79 -8.85 15.36
CA ASP A 140 26.58 -7.76 15.97
C ASP A 140 27.96 -8.19 16.53
N ALA A 141 28.41 -9.42 16.29
CA ALA A 141 29.79 -9.83 16.50
C ALA A 141 30.57 -9.89 15.17
N LEU A 142 31.90 -9.84 15.28
CA LEU A 142 32.78 -9.92 14.13
C LEU A 142 33.63 -11.17 14.28
N ASP A 143 33.68 -11.99 13.24
CA ASP A 143 34.51 -13.17 13.15
C ASP A 143 34.35 -14.10 14.36
N GLU A 144 33.12 -14.32 14.85
CA GLU A 144 32.82 -15.27 15.92
C GLU A 144 32.63 -16.70 15.40
N ASP A 145 33.36 -17.64 15.99
CA ASP A 145 33.36 -19.04 15.55
C ASP A 145 33.52 -19.29 14.02
N PRO A 146 34.40 -18.54 13.29
CA PRO A 146 34.44 -18.59 11.84
C PRO A 146 34.97 -19.93 11.34
N GLU A 147 34.51 -20.35 10.16
CA GLU A 147 34.86 -21.63 9.58
C GLU A 147 36.39 -21.74 9.40
N GLY A 148 36.98 -22.85 9.88
CA GLY A 148 38.43 -23.09 9.80
C GLY A 148 39.21 -22.76 11.07
N THR A 149 38.57 -22.21 12.11
CA THR A 149 39.16 -22.07 13.44
C THR A 149 39.12 -23.36 14.26
N GLY A 150 39.94 -23.46 15.32
CA GLY A 150 39.96 -24.60 16.24
C GLY A 150 40.71 -25.85 15.74
N GLY A 151 41.07 -25.91 14.45
CA GLY A 151 41.90 -26.97 13.88
C GLY A 151 43.36 -26.93 14.40
N PRO A 152 44.05 -28.09 14.52
CA PRO A 152 45.44 -28.10 14.96
C PRO A 152 46.37 -27.51 13.89
N CYS A 153 47.31 -26.66 14.30
CA CYS A 153 48.37 -26.12 13.44
C CYS A 153 49.76 -26.43 14.01
N ALA A 154 50.79 -26.29 13.16
CA ALA A 154 52.19 -26.47 13.55
C ALA A 154 52.89 -25.11 13.66
N THR A 155 53.39 -24.78 14.84
CA THR A 155 54.20 -23.56 15.02
C THR A 155 55.65 -23.81 14.61
N ILE A 156 56.42 -22.73 14.43
CA ILE A 156 57.87 -22.81 14.16
C ILE A 156 58.70 -23.23 15.40
N GLN A 157 58.09 -23.40 16.57
CA GLN A 157 58.80 -23.74 17.80
C GLN A 157 59.01 -25.26 17.94
N PRO A 158 60.17 -25.71 18.45
CA PRO A 158 60.46 -27.14 18.61
C PRO A 158 59.75 -27.77 19.81
N GLY A 159 59.59 -29.09 19.78
CA GLY A 159 59.08 -29.88 20.91
C GLY A 159 57.60 -29.62 21.18
N ARG A 160 57.17 -29.66 22.44
CA ARG A 160 55.75 -29.52 22.82
C ARG A 160 55.09 -28.20 22.38
N CYS A 161 55.88 -27.18 22.07
CA CYS A 161 55.39 -25.89 21.59
C CYS A 161 55.10 -25.89 20.08
N SER A 162 55.40 -26.99 19.37
CA SER A 162 55.11 -27.11 17.94
C SER A 162 53.63 -27.28 17.65
N ALA A 163 52.80 -27.62 18.63
CA ALA A 163 51.35 -27.71 18.47
C ALA A 163 50.68 -26.37 18.80
N GLY A 164 49.80 -25.92 17.92
CA GLY A 164 48.92 -24.77 18.11
C GLY A 164 47.51 -25.08 17.61
N THR A 165 46.64 -24.08 17.70
CA THR A 165 45.27 -24.10 17.15
C THR A 165 45.11 -22.89 16.25
N VAL A 166 44.48 -23.08 15.09
CA VAL A 166 44.12 -21.98 14.20
C VAL A 166 43.12 -21.07 14.91
N SER A 167 43.39 -19.77 14.90
CA SER A 167 42.54 -18.72 15.46
C SER A 167 42.25 -17.66 14.41
N CYS A 168 41.19 -16.88 14.59
CA CYS A 168 40.96 -15.67 13.81
C CYS A 168 41.53 -14.47 14.55
N LEU A 169 42.38 -13.67 13.90
CA LEU A 169 42.91 -12.42 14.44
C LEU A 169 42.95 -11.38 13.33
N ASP A 170 42.32 -10.22 13.57
CA ASP A 170 42.29 -9.08 12.65
C ASP A 170 41.82 -9.47 11.22
N GLY A 171 40.77 -10.31 11.11
CA GLY A 171 40.23 -10.76 9.82
C GLY A 171 41.12 -11.71 9.04
N ALA A 172 41.99 -12.47 9.72
CA ALA A 172 42.79 -13.52 9.09
C ALA A 172 43.03 -14.73 10.02
N LEU A 173 42.99 -15.93 9.43
CA LEU A 173 43.34 -17.17 10.13
C LEU A 173 44.85 -17.22 10.44
N THR A 174 45.20 -17.53 11.69
CA THR A 174 46.58 -17.60 12.23
C THR A 174 46.82 -18.91 12.98
#